data_AF-A0AAD6LKV8-F1
#
_entry.id   AF-A0AAD6LKV8-F1
#
_cell.length_a   1.000
_cell.length_b   1.000
_cell.length_c   1.000
_cell.angle_alpha   90.00
_cell.angle_beta   90.00
_cell.angle_gamma   90.00
#
_symmetry.space_group_name_H-M   'P 1'
#
loop_
_entity.id
_entity.type
_entity.pdbx_description
1 polymer ?
#
loop_
_entity_poly.entity_id
_entity_poly.type
_entity_poly.pdbx_seq_one_letter_code
_entity_poly.pdbx_strand_id
1 'polypeptide(L)' 'MAETHKSSRIGVFYCGSALLVKPLRELCQEFTLHSSTRFQFHKENF' A
#
# COMPACT_ATOMS: atom_id res chain seq x y z
N MET A 1 -2.96 11.55 4.12
CA MET A 1 -3.54 10.35 3.47
C MET A 1 -4.28 9.47 4.46
N ALA A 2 -3.62 8.67 5.33
CA ALA A 2 -4.32 7.82 6.30
C ALA A 2 -5.12 8.61 7.36
N GLU A 3 -4.58 9.74 7.84
CA GLU A 3 -5.30 10.64 8.74
C GLU A 3 -6.43 11.42 8.05
N THR A 4 -6.28 11.65 6.75
CA THR A 4 -7.24 12.35 5.89
C THR A 4 -8.42 11.46 5.50
N HIS A 5 -8.19 10.15 5.32
CA HIS A 5 -9.16 9.17 4.81
C HIS A 5 -9.35 8.00 5.79
N LYS A 6 -9.72 8.32 7.03
CA LYS A 6 -9.96 7.31 8.07
C LYS A 6 -10.96 6.25 7.59
N SER A 7 -10.71 4.99 7.96
CA SER A 7 -11.56 3.84 7.63
C SER A 7 -11.78 3.56 6.13
N SER A 8 -10.95 4.14 5.25
CA SER A 8 -11.03 3.92 3.81
C SER A 8 -10.18 2.73 3.36
N ARG A 9 -10.43 2.23 2.15
CA ARG A 9 -9.58 1.24 1.46
C ARG A 9 -8.86 1.92 0.32
N ILE A 10 -7.53 1.89 0.32
CA ILE A 10 -6.67 2.57 -0.65
C ILE A 10 -5.84 1.54 -1.40
N GLY A 11 -5.94 1.53 -2.73
CA GLY A 11 -5.06 0.76 -3.61
C GLY A 11 -3.75 1.50 -3.86
N VAL A 12 -2.63 0.79 -3.75
CA VAL A 12 -1.28 1.28 -4.04
C VAL A 12 -0.73 0.50 -5.22
N PHE A 13 -0.50 1.18 -6.34
CA PHE A 13 -0.07 0.57 -7.59
C PHE A 13 1.38 0.91 -7.87
N TYR A 14 2.18 -0.09 -8.23
CA TYR A 14 3.58 0.10 -8.60
C TYR A 14 3.93 -0.72 -9.85
N CYS A 15 4.47 -0.03 -10.85
CA CYS A 15 4.95 -0.59 -12.11
C CYS A 15 6.43 -0.21 -12.27
N GLY A 16 7.33 -1.11 -11.89
CA GLY A 16 8.78 -0.85 -11.90
C GLY A 16 9.60 -2.04 -11.42
N SER A 17 10.88 -1.77 -11.08
CA SER A 17 11.84 -2.79 -10.66
C SER A 17 11.31 -3.66 -9.52
N ALA A 18 11.50 -4.98 -9.65
CA ALA A 18 11.08 -5.98 -8.67
C ALA A 18 11.71 -5.80 -7.29
N LEU A 19 12.85 -5.09 -7.21
CA LEU A 19 13.54 -4.80 -5.96
C LEU A 19 12.66 -4.04 -4.96
N LEU A 20 11.76 -3.17 -5.45
CA LEU A 20 10.90 -2.36 -4.59
C LEU A 20 9.56 -3.03 -4.26
N VAL A 21 9.20 -4.12 -4.95
CA VAL A 21 7.89 -4.79 -4.76
C VAL A 21 7.72 -5.32 -3.33
N LYS A 22 8.77 -5.95 -2.77
CA LYS A 22 8.74 -6.47 -1.41
C LYS A 22 8.65 -5.35 -0.36
N PRO A 23 9.56 -4.36 -0.32
CA PRO A 23 9.50 -3.31 0.69
C PRO A 23 8.23 -2.45 0.58
N LEU A 24 7.70 -2.18 -0.62
CA LEU A 24 6.45 -1.43 -0.77
C LEU A 24 5.24 -2.22 -0.24
N ARG A 25 5.22 -3.54 -0.43
CA ARG A 25 4.19 -4.41 0.15
C ARG A 25 4.27 -4.42 1.67
N GLU A 26 5.47 -4.57 2.23
CA GLU A 26 5.68 -4.56 3.69
C GLU A 26 5.22 -3.24 4.31
N LEU A 27 5.58 -2.10 3.71
CA LEU A 27 5.09 -0.79 4.12
C LEU A 27 3.55 -0.70 4.08
N CYS A 28 2.90 -1.17 3.01
CA CYS A 28 1.44 -1.18 2.94
C CYS A 28 0.80 -2.03 4.06
N GLN A 29 1.42 -3.15 4.44
CA GLN A 29 0.96 -3.98 5.54
C GLN A 29 1.12 -3.27 6.88
N GLU A 30 2.26 -2.64 7.13
CA GLU A 30 2.49 -1.87 8.35
C GLU A 30 1.47 -0.72 8.48
N PHE A 31 1.29 0.10 7.45
CA PHE A 31 0.30 1.19 7.50
C PHE A 31 -1.14 0.69 7.70
N THR A 32 -1.44 -0.51 7.20
CA THR A 32 -2.74 -1.17 7.40
C THR A 32 -2.94 -1.66 8.83
N LEU A 33 -1.88 -2.05 9.53
CA LEU A 33 -1.94 -2.47 10.93
C LEU A 33 -1.99 -1.28 11.89
N HIS A 34 -1.26 -0.21 11.57
CA HIS A 34 -1.11 0.97 12.42
C HIS A 34 -2.18 2.05 12.20
N SER A 35 -3.06 1.89 11.19
CA SER A 35 -4.13 2.85 10.89
C SER A 35 -5.49 2.16 10.71
N SER A 36 -6.57 2.94 10.83
CA SER A 36 -7.92 2.48 10.43
C SER A 36 -8.08 2.36 8.92
N THR A 37 -7.17 2.97 8.15
CA THR A 37 -7.14 2.91 6.69
C THR A 37 -6.47 1.61 6.23
N ARG A 38 -7.09 0.91 5.27
CA ARG A 38 -6.56 -0.35 4.72
C ARG A 38 -5.84 -0.07 3.41
N PHE A 39 -4.56 -0.42 3.32
CA PHE A 39 -3.74 -0.26 2.13
C PHE A 39 -3.57 -1.62 1.44
N GLN A 40 -3.91 -1.67 0.15
CA GLN A 40 -3.76 -2.87 -0.67
C GLN A 40 -2.73 -2.61 -1.76
N PHE A 41 -1.63 -3.35 -1.73
CA PHE A 41 -0.57 -3.21 -2.73
C PHE A 41 -0.83 -4.07 -3.97
N HIS A 42 -0.72 -3.46 -5.15
CA HIS A 42 -0.88 -4.09 -6.45
C HIS A 42 0.41 -3.88 -7.27
N LYS A 43 1.05 -4.98 -7.64
CA LYS A 43 2.09 -4.96 -8.68
C LYS A 43 1.37 -5.11 -10.02
N GLU A 44 1.37 -4.05 -10.83
CA GLU A 44 0.92 -4.16 -12.21
C GLU A 44 2.11 -4.54 -13.11
N ASN A 45 1.89 -5.48 -14.02
CA ASN A 45 2.80 -5.73 -15.14
C ASN A 45 2.21 -4.98 -16.34
N PHE A 46 2.34 -3.66 -16.38
CA PHE A 46 2.09 -2.88 -17.60
C PHE A 46 3.33 -2.96 -18.50
#